data_AF-A7S9B5-F1
#
_entry.id   AF-A7S9B5-F1
#
_cell.length_a   1.000
_cell.length_b   1.000
_cell.length_c   1.000
_cell.angle_alpha   90.00
_cell.angle_beta   90.00
_cell.angle_gamma   90.00
#
_symmetry.space_group_name_H-M   'P 1'
#
loop_
_entity.id
_entity.type
_entity.pdbx_description
1 polymer ?
#
loop_
_entity_poly.entity_id
_entity_poly.type
_entity_poly.pdbx_seq_one_letter_code
_entity_poly.pdbx_strand_id
1 'polypeptide(L)'
;MDAHNMTYWLDYGTLLGAVRRGDVLPWDGDADISFLRDQEKYVVHEELIKIHGIQSNELQANYKGLSIDYVRWEEIEGSYSGQKQTLLHKYYPSFVLKNENMLVLWNHELDTFPKAWVSPRKRIDFQGSQLAIPSDPHRHLAHRYPTTYWHGFSVPFKWKCYVPCFVMRANGCP
;
A
#
# COMPACT_ATOMS: atom_id res chain seq x y z
N MET A 1 -7.01 8.79 10.70
CA MET A 1 -5.67 9.21 10.20
C MET A 1 -5.59 10.72 10.01
N ASP A 2 -6.44 11.38 9.20
CA ASP A 2 -6.43 12.85 9.04
C ASP A 2 -6.56 13.61 10.36
N ALA A 3 -7.53 13.23 11.21
CA ALA A 3 -7.71 13.83 12.54
C ALA A 3 -6.48 13.73 13.46
N HIS A 4 -5.57 12.82 13.14
CA HIS A 4 -4.35 12.54 13.89
C HIS A 4 -3.09 13.08 13.19
N ASN A 5 -3.23 13.86 12.12
CA ASN A 5 -2.12 14.38 11.30
C ASN A 5 -1.17 13.28 10.80
N MET A 6 -1.69 12.10 10.51
CA MET A 6 -0.92 11.01 9.91
C MET A 6 -0.87 11.19 8.39
N THR A 7 0.33 11.14 7.80
CA THR A 7 0.48 11.05 6.35
C THR A 7 0.12 9.65 5.88
N TYR A 8 -1.00 9.54 5.16
CA TYR A 8 -1.45 8.31 4.54
C TYR A 8 -1.87 8.54 3.08
N TRP A 9 -1.96 7.46 2.30
CA TRP A 9 -2.54 7.46 0.96
C TRP A 9 -3.11 6.09 0.61
N LEU A 10 -4.07 6.04 -0.31
CA LEU A 10 -4.52 4.78 -0.92
C LEU A 10 -3.39 4.19 -1.75
N ASP A 11 -3.18 2.89 -1.65
CA ASP A 11 -2.14 2.18 -2.40
C ASP A 11 -2.72 0.97 -3.16
N TYR A 12 -1.88 0.27 -3.92
CA TYR A 12 -2.18 -1.00 -4.61
C TYR A 12 -3.57 -1.03 -5.29
N GLY A 13 -4.41 -2.01 -4.94
CA GLY A 13 -5.69 -2.26 -5.60
C GLY A 13 -6.72 -1.18 -5.29
N THR A 14 -6.63 -0.62 -4.09
CA THR A 14 -7.54 0.45 -3.65
C THR A 14 -7.28 1.75 -4.39
N LEU A 15 -6.00 2.12 -4.58
CA LEU A 15 -5.63 3.27 -5.41
C LEU A 15 -6.07 3.08 -6.86
N LEU A 16 -5.87 1.88 -7.40
CA LEU A 16 -6.29 1.55 -8.75
C LEU A 16 -7.80 1.71 -8.93
N GLY A 17 -8.59 1.17 -7.99
CA GLY A 17 -10.04 1.36 -7.97
C GLY A 17 -10.44 2.83 -7.90
N ALA A 18 -9.84 3.57 -6.96
CA ALA A 18 -10.10 4.99 -6.77
C ALA A 18 -9.86 5.79 -8.06
N VAL A 19 -8.70 5.62 -8.69
CA VAL A 19 -8.33 6.33 -9.93
C VAL A 19 -9.22 5.92 -11.11
N ARG A 20 -9.59 4.64 -11.21
CA ARG A 20 -10.32 4.10 -12.37
C ARG A 20 -11.82 4.40 -12.32
N ARG A 21 -12.41 4.39 -11.13
CA ARG A 21 -13.88 4.43 -10.97
C ARG A 21 -14.39 5.11 -9.70
N GLY A 22 -13.52 5.72 -8.90
CA GLY A 22 -13.91 6.37 -7.64
C GLY A 22 -14.46 5.39 -6.59
N ASP A 23 -14.08 4.12 -6.68
CA ASP A 23 -14.60 3.04 -5.84
C ASP A 23 -13.63 1.85 -5.76
N VAL A 24 -13.86 0.92 -4.84
CA VAL A 24 -13.17 -0.37 -4.82
C VAL A 24 -13.36 -1.12 -6.14
N LEU A 25 -12.40 -1.99 -6.49
CA LEU A 25 -12.59 -2.90 -7.62
C LEU A 25 -13.64 -3.96 -7.23
N PRO A 26 -14.62 -4.31 -8.10
CA PRO A 26 -15.69 -5.24 -7.75
C PRO A 26 -15.24 -6.65 -7.34
N TRP A 27 -14.03 -7.02 -7.73
CA TRP A 27 -13.39 -8.31 -7.43
C TRP A 27 -12.32 -8.20 -6.34
N ASP A 28 -12.14 -7.02 -5.72
CA ASP A 28 -11.29 -6.88 -4.54
C ASP A 28 -12.07 -7.23 -3.27
N GLY A 29 -11.41 -7.94 -2.37
CA GLY A 29 -11.96 -8.33 -1.06
C GLY A 29 -11.28 -7.61 0.11
N ASP A 30 -10.30 -6.79 -0.22
CA ASP A 30 -9.32 -6.16 0.66
C ASP A 30 -9.10 -4.71 0.22
N ALA A 31 -8.64 -3.87 1.13
CA ALA A 31 -8.20 -2.52 0.82
C ALA A 31 -6.78 -2.26 1.33
N ASP A 32 -6.08 -1.33 0.70
CA ASP A 32 -4.67 -1.05 0.96
C ASP A 32 -4.50 0.41 1.36
N ILE A 33 -4.00 0.66 2.57
CA ILE A 33 -3.66 1.99 3.05
C ILE A 33 -2.18 2.06 3.40
N SER A 34 -1.48 2.97 2.74
CA SER A 34 -0.09 3.28 3.03
C SER A 34 0.05 4.47 3.98
N PHE A 35 1.04 4.46 4.87
CA PHE A 35 1.39 5.61 5.71
C PHE A 35 2.85 5.63 6.13
N LEU A 36 3.32 6.80 6.57
CA LEU A 36 4.66 6.95 7.14
C LEU A 36 4.70 6.38 8.56
N ARG A 37 5.62 5.44 8.79
CA ARG A 37 5.75 4.70 10.05
C ARG A 37 6.12 5.61 11.22
N ASP A 38 6.98 6.59 11.00
CA ASP A 38 7.39 7.56 12.02
C ASP A 38 6.23 8.44 12.52
N GLN A 39 5.15 8.53 11.75
CA GLN A 39 3.91 9.23 12.09
C GLN A 39 2.82 8.29 12.61
N GLU A 40 3.06 6.98 12.69
CA GLU A 40 2.10 6.02 13.23
C GLU A 40 1.74 6.37 14.67
N LYS A 41 0.43 6.50 14.94
CA LYS A 41 -0.07 6.78 16.29
C LYS A 41 -0.91 5.61 16.76
N TYR A 42 -0.42 4.88 17.76
CA TYR A 42 -1.11 3.70 18.30
C TYR A 42 -2.53 3.99 18.80
N VAL A 43 -2.81 5.23 19.25
CA VAL A 43 -4.15 5.68 19.62
C VAL A 43 -5.20 5.49 18.51
N VAL A 44 -4.79 5.55 17.24
CA VAL A 44 -5.69 5.31 16.11
C VAL A 44 -6.24 3.89 16.12
N HIS A 45 -5.39 2.89 16.39
CA HIS A 45 -5.84 1.50 16.47
C HIS A 45 -6.81 1.31 17.64
N GLU A 46 -6.54 1.95 18.79
CA GLU A 46 -7.43 1.89 19.94
C GLU A 46 -8.79 2.54 19.67
N GLU A 47 -8.81 3.71 19.03
CA GLU A 47 -10.03 4.41 18.65
C GLU A 47 -10.87 3.58 17.66
N LEU A 48 -10.23 2.98 16.65
CA LEU A 48 -10.87 2.08 15.71
C LEU A 48 -11.59 0.92 16.44
N ILE A 49 -10.94 0.31 17.43
CA ILE A 49 -11.51 -0.77 18.22
C ILE A 49 -12.64 -0.25 19.12
N LYS A 50 -12.38 0.78 19.93
CA LYS A 50 -13.28 1.23 21.00
C LYS A 50 -14.52 1.97 20.46
N ILE A 51 -14.34 2.79 19.42
CA ILE A 51 -15.39 3.67 18.90
C ILE A 51 -16.13 3.01 17.74
N HIS A 52 -15.40 2.33 16.85
CA HIS A 52 -15.96 1.83 15.60
C HIS A 52 -16.14 0.31 15.57
N GLY A 53 -15.64 -0.42 16.58
CA GLY A 53 -15.66 -1.88 16.60
C GLY A 53 -14.79 -2.50 15.51
N ILE A 54 -13.83 -1.75 14.98
CA ILE A 54 -12.90 -2.18 13.92
C ILE A 54 -11.68 -2.79 14.61
N GLN A 55 -11.47 -4.09 14.43
CA GLN A 55 -10.30 -4.77 14.97
C GLN A 55 -9.06 -4.27 14.24
N SER A 56 -8.10 -3.67 14.93
CA SER A 56 -6.93 -3.07 14.27
C SER A 56 -5.64 -3.38 15.01
N ASN A 57 -4.60 -3.71 14.25
CA ASN A 57 -3.23 -3.85 14.73
C ASN A 57 -2.28 -3.13 13.76
N GLU A 58 -0.98 -3.31 13.94
CA GLU A 58 0.06 -2.64 13.15
C GLU A 58 0.15 -3.09 11.67
N LEU A 59 -0.51 -4.19 11.29
CA LEU A 59 -0.48 -4.76 9.94
C LEU A 59 -1.82 -4.66 9.22
N GLN A 60 -2.94 -4.70 9.93
CA GLN A 60 -4.26 -4.71 9.32
C GLN A 60 -5.35 -4.15 10.23
N ALA A 61 -6.42 -3.64 9.62
CA ALA A 61 -7.72 -3.45 10.23
C ALA A 61 -8.74 -4.42 9.63
N ASN A 62 -9.70 -4.87 10.44
CA ASN A 62 -10.74 -5.80 10.05
C ASN A 62 -12.10 -5.32 10.54
N TYR A 63 -13.07 -5.33 9.64
CA TYR A 63 -14.44 -4.95 9.95
C TYR A 63 -15.43 -5.77 9.11
N LYS A 64 -16.30 -6.54 9.77
CA LYS A 64 -17.36 -7.34 9.12
C LYS A 64 -16.87 -8.21 7.96
N GLY A 65 -15.68 -8.81 8.09
CA GLY A 65 -15.08 -9.68 7.07
C GLY A 65 -14.33 -8.93 5.96
N LEU A 66 -14.26 -7.60 6.00
CA LEU A 66 -13.39 -6.80 5.15
C LEU A 66 -12.07 -6.53 5.86
N SER A 67 -10.96 -6.69 5.15
CA SER A 67 -9.61 -6.37 5.62
C SER A 67 -9.08 -5.10 4.96
N ILE A 68 -8.37 -4.30 5.75
CA ILE A 68 -7.55 -3.18 5.29
C ILE A 68 -6.12 -3.51 5.67
N ASP A 69 -5.25 -3.66 4.68
CA ASP A 69 -3.82 -3.89 4.87
C ASP A 69 -3.09 -2.56 5.06
N TYR A 70 -2.23 -2.53 6.07
CA TYR A 70 -1.40 -1.39 6.42
C TYR A 70 -0.01 -1.54 5.84
N VAL A 71 0.32 -0.63 4.92
CA VAL A 71 1.59 -0.59 4.22
C VAL A 71 2.43 0.54 4.83
N ARG A 72 3.42 0.17 5.64
CA ARG A 72 4.22 1.12 6.41
C ARG A 72 5.45 1.52 5.62
N TRP A 73 5.79 2.81 5.64
CA TRP A 73 6.92 3.38 4.90
C TRP A 73 7.88 4.10 5.83
N GLU A 74 9.17 3.89 5.63
CA GLU A 74 10.26 4.62 6.28
C GLU A 74 10.94 5.54 5.26
N GLU A 75 11.30 6.74 5.71
CA GLU A 75 12.05 7.68 4.90
C GLU A 75 13.54 7.36 5.00
N ILE A 76 14.17 7.11 3.86
CA ILE A 76 15.62 6.89 3.76
C ILE A 76 16.23 7.85 2.76
N GLU A 77 17.45 8.29 3.01
CA GLU A 77 18.22 9.05 2.02
C GLU A 77 18.88 8.07 1.04
N GLY A 78 18.68 8.27 -0.26
CA GLY A 78 19.21 7.37 -1.28
C GLY A 78 19.37 8.04 -2.62
N SER A 79 19.67 7.24 -3.65
CA SER A 79 19.69 7.67 -5.03
C SER A 79 18.71 6.83 -5.84
N TYR A 80 17.84 7.50 -6.60
CA TYR A 80 16.92 6.84 -7.52
C TYR A 80 17.03 7.49 -8.88
N SER A 81 17.21 6.67 -9.93
CA SER A 81 17.53 7.13 -11.29
C SER A 81 18.75 8.08 -11.36
N GLY A 82 19.76 7.87 -10.51
CA GLY A 82 20.99 8.66 -10.47
C GLY A 82 20.89 10.00 -9.74
N GLN A 83 19.74 10.34 -9.16
CA GLN A 83 19.54 11.56 -8.38
C GLN A 83 19.37 11.25 -6.90
N LYS A 84 20.14 11.97 -6.06
CA LYS A 84 20.01 11.89 -4.60
C LYS A 84 18.70 12.52 -4.15
N GLN A 85 17.89 11.77 -3.40
CA GLN A 85 16.59 12.20 -2.91
C GLN A 85 16.12 11.30 -1.77
N THR A 86 15.12 11.76 -1.01
CA THR A 86 14.44 10.96 -0.01
C THR A 86 13.57 9.90 -0.68
N LEU A 87 13.79 8.64 -0.31
CA LEU A 87 13.04 7.48 -0.77
C LEU A 87 12.13 6.99 0.35
N LEU A 88 11.03 6.35 -0.05
CA LEU A 88 10.17 5.60 0.84
C LEU A 88 10.52 4.12 0.69
N HIS A 89 11.03 3.54 1.76
CA HIS A 89 11.34 2.12 1.88
C HIS A 89 10.23 1.43 2.67
N LYS A 90 9.76 0.29 2.17
CA LYS A 90 8.65 -0.43 2.81
C LYS A 90 9.14 -1.09 4.10
N TYR A 91 8.49 -0.76 5.22
CA TYR A 91 8.81 -1.32 6.51
C TYR A 91 8.06 -2.64 6.74
N TYR A 92 8.81 -3.64 7.21
CA TYR A 92 8.28 -4.91 7.67
C TYR A 92 8.77 -5.19 9.09
N PRO A 93 7.89 -5.61 10.00
CA PRO A 93 8.32 -6.07 11.32
C PRO A 93 9.28 -7.25 11.21
N SER A 94 10.24 -7.32 12.13
CA SER A 94 11.26 -8.37 12.12
C SER A 94 10.66 -9.79 12.19
N PHE A 95 9.49 -9.96 12.81
CA PHE A 95 8.82 -11.26 12.85
C PHE A 95 8.24 -11.69 11.50
N VAL A 96 7.83 -10.74 10.65
CA VAL A 96 7.40 -11.03 9.27
C VAL A 96 8.59 -11.51 8.45
N LEU A 97 9.76 -10.89 8.65
CA LEU A 97 10.97 -11.23 7.92
C LEU A 97 11.66 -12.54 8.41
N LYS A 98 11.23 -13.10 9.55
CA LYS A 98 12.02 -14.07 10.33
C LYS A 98 12.32 -15.40 9.64
N ASN A 99 11.67 -15.74 8.53
CA ASN A 99 11.99 -16.93 7.73
C ASN A 99 11.80 -16.69 6.22
N GLU A 100 11.85 -15.42 5.80
CA GLU A 100 11.65 -15.07 4.39
C GLU A 100 12.88 -15.43 3.56
N ASN A 101 12.65 -15.79 2.30
CA ASN A 101 13.74 -16.09 1.39
C ASN A 101 14.30 -14.82 0.75
N MET A 102 15.52 -14.91 0.22
CA MET A 102 16.20 -13.78 -0.41
C MET A 102 15.38 -13.14 -1.53
N LEU A 103 14.64 -13.91 -2.34
CA LEU A 103 13.84 -13.35 -3.43
C LEU A 103 12.72 -12.44 -2.90
N VAL A 104 12.06 -12.83 -1.80
CA VAL A 104 11.02 -12.03 -1.15
C VAL A 104 11.61 -10.74 -0.58
N LEU A 105 12.76 -10.84 0.10
CA LEU A 105 13.47 -9.67 0.63
C LEU A 105 13.91 -8.71 -0.50
N TRP A 106 14.43 -9.24 -1.60
CA TRP A 106 14.78 -8.46 -2.78
C TRP A 106 13.56 -7.78 -3.41
N ASN A 107 12.43 -8.49 -3.49
CA ASN A 107 11.18 -7.90 -3.98
C ASN A 107 10.71 -6.73 -3.08
N HIS A 108 10.92 -6.82 -1.77
CA HIS A 108 10.64 -5.72 -0.84
C HIS A 108 11.54 -4.50 -1.07
N GLU A 109 12.81 -4.71 -1.43
CA GLU A 109 13.71 -3.61 -1.79
C GLU A 109 13.28 -2.92 -3.09
N LEU A 110 12.82 -3.69 -4.09
CA LEU A 110 12.31 -3.15 -5.37
C LEU A 110 11.06 -2.29 -5.21
N ASP A 111 10.30 -2.47 -4.13
CA ASP A 111 9.14 -1.67 -3.78
C ASP A 111 9.51 -0.22 -3.35
N THR A 112 10.81 0.09 -3.17
CA THR A 112 11.29 1.43 -2.79
C THR A 112 11.09 2.44 -3.93
N PHE A 113 10.56 3.62 -3.61
CA PHE A 113 10.31 4.68 -4.60
C PHE A 113 10.55 6.09 -4.02
N PRO A 114 10.74 7.12 -4.87
CA PRO A 114 10.92 8.50 -4.40
C PRO A 114 9.71 9.07 -3.65
N LYS A 115 9.95 9.69 -2.49
CA LYS A 115 8.89 10.35 -1.68
C LYS A 115 8.10 11.40 -2.46
N ALA A 116 8.73 12.06 -3.44
CA ALA A 116 8.10 13.05 -4.31
C ALA A 116 6.88 12.50 -5.09
N TRP A 117 6.77 11.19 -5.29
CA TRP A 117 5.64 10.58 -5.99
C TRP A 117 4.37 10.53 -5.15
N VAL A 118 4.50 10.63 -3.83
CA VAL A 118 3.35 10.67 -2.89
C VAL A 118 3.20 12.01 -2.19
N SER A 119 4.21 12.89 -2.24
CA SER A 119 4.21 14.18 -1.56
C SER A 119 4.47 15.35 -2.54
N PRO A 120 3.61 16.40 -2.58
CA PRO A 120 2.38 16.57 -1.80
C PRO A 120 1.28 15.60 -2.27
N ARG A 121 0.43 15.17 -1.33
CA ARG A 121 -0.68 14.25 -1.64
C ARG A 121 -1.80 14.98 -2.37
N LYS A 122 -2.46 14.28 -3.29
CA LYS A 122 -3.73 14.71 -3.89
C LYS A 122 -4.90 14.12 -3.10
N ARG A 123 -6.11 14.64 -3.34
CA ARG A 123 -7.37 14.07 -2.83
C ARG A 123 -8.21 13.59 -4.01
N ILE A 124 -8.95 12.51 -3.80
CA ILE A 124 -9.90 11.97 -4.76
C ILE A 124 -11.22 11.68 -4.07
N ASP A 125 -12.33 11.85 -4.79
CA ASP A 125 -13.62 11.36 -4.32
C ASP A 125 -13.67 9.84 -4.40
N PHE A 126 -13.99 9.22 -3.29
CA PHE A 126 -14.12 7.78 -3.15
C PHE A 126 -15.41 7.51 -2.38
N GLN A 127 -16.47 7.13 -3.09
CA GLN A 127 -17.80 6.94 -2.50
C GLN A 127 -18.27 8.14 -1.65
N GLY A 128 -18.04 9.38 -2.12
CA GLY A 128 -18.40 10.61 -1.40
C GLY A 128 -17.46 11.00 -0.25
N SER A 129 -16.36 10.25 -0.04
CA SER A 129 -15.30 10.58 0.91
C SER A 129 -14.06 11.08 0.20
N GLN A 130 -13.43 12.14 0.71
CA GLN A 130 -12.21 12.71 0.12
C GLN A 130 -10.95 12.03 0.68
N LEU A 131 -10.43 11.04 -0.05
CA LEU A 131 -9.30 10.22 0.39
C LEU A 131 -7.98 10.70 -0.22
N ALA A 132 -6.89 10.56 0.55
CA ALA A 132 -5.56 10.93 0.10
C ALA A 132 -5.02 9.90 -0.91
N ILE A 133 -4.41 10.39 -2.00
CA ILE A 133 -3.74 9.59 -3.03
C ILE A 133 -2.35 10.17 -3.34
N PRO A 134 -1.46 9.40 -3.99
CA PRO A 134 -0.17 9.90 -4.44
C PRO A 134 -0.26 11.16 -5.32
N SER A 135 0.83 11.93 -5.38
CA SER A 135 0.94 13.12 -6.22
C SER A 135 0.87 12.75 -7.71
N ASP A 136 1.47 11.61 -8.06
CA ASP A 136 1.41 10.99 -9.38
C ASP A 136 0.90 9.54 -9.26
N PRO A 137 -0.43 9.34 -9.24
CA PRO A 137 -1.01 8.03 -9.00
C PRO A 137 -0.73 7.05 -10.15
N HIS A 138 -0.62 7.51 -11.39
CA HIS A 138 -0.34 6.65 -12.54
C HIS A 138 1.09 6.11 -12.50
N ARG A 139 2.07 6.97 -12.18
CA ARG A 139 3.46 6.56 -12.00
C ARG A 139 3.63 5.60 -10.83
N HIS A 140 2.95 5.90 -9.70
CA HIS A 140 2.96 5.01 -8.54
C HIS A 140 2.37 3.64 -8.88
N LEU A 141 1.22 3.60 -9.56
CA LEU A 141 0.61 2.36 -10.04
C LEU A 141 1.48 1.62 -11.07
N ALA A 142 2.20 2.34 -11.93
CA ALA A 142 3.13 1.73 -12.89
C ALA A 142 4.31 1.02 -12.21
N HIS A 143 4.81 1.62 -11.12
CA HIS A 143 5.83 1.00 -10.27
C HIS A 143 5.30 -0.23 -9.52
N ARG A 144 4.04 -0.21 -9.06
CA ARG A 144 3.40 -1.37 -8.41
C ARG A 144 3.09 -2.52 -9.34
N TYR A 145 2.73 -2.24 -10.59
CA TYR A 145 2.26 -3.22 -11.57
C TYR A 145 3.09 -3.21 -12.86
N PRO A 146 4.42 -3.42 -12.77
CA PRO A 146 5.34 -3.18 -13.90
C PRO A 146 5.02 -4.08 -15.10
N THR A 147 4.64 -5.33 -14.87
CA THR A 147 4.27 -6.29 -15.93
C THR A 147 3.06 -5.83 -16.73
N THR A 148 2.08 -5.20 -16.08
CA THR A 148 0.84 -4.81 -16.76
C THR A 148 1.06 -3.61 -17.67
N TYR A 149 1.93 -2.68 -17.23
CA TYR A 149 2.35 -1.54 -18.06
C TYR A 149 3.30 -1.96 -19.18
N TRP A 150 4.17 -2.96 -18.95
CA TRP A 150 5.04 -3.47 -20.02
C TRP A 150 4.25 -4.06 -21.20
N HIS A 151 3.15 -4.76 -20.93
CA HIS A 151 2.31 -5.33 -21.99
C HIS A 151 1.33 -4.33 -22.64
N GLY A 152 1.41 -3.03 -22.31
CA GLY A 152 0.64 -1.99 -22.99
C GLY A 152 -0.86 -1.99 -22.69
N PHE A 153 -1.29 -2.63 -21.61
CA PHE A 153 -2.69 -2.57 -21.17
C PHE A 153 -3.03 -1.14 -20.68
N SER A 154 -4.14 -0.59 -21.16
CA SER A 154 -4.66 0.68 -20.64
C SER A 154 -5.17 0.47 -19.21
N VAL A 155 -4.47 1.10 -18.23
CA VAL A 155 -4.60 0.95 -16.77
C VAL A 155 -4.34 -0.47 -16.23
N PRO A 156 -3.64 -0.62 -15.09
CA PRO A 156 -3.22 -1.93 -14.64
C PRO A 156 -4.44 -2.77 -14.26
N PHE A 157 -4.52 -3.98 -14.80
CA PHE A 157 -5.38 -5.04 -14.28
C PHE A 157 -4.71 -5.60 -13.00
N LYS A 158 -5.44 -5.65 -11.88
CA LYS A 158 -4.97 -6.33 -10.67
C LYS A 158 -5.00 -7.84 -10.95
N TRP A 159 -3.92 -8.39 -11.52
CA TRP A 159 -3.70 -9.82 -11.59
C TRP A 159 -3.41 -10.31 -10.16
N LYS A 160 -4.42 -10.83 -9.44
CA LYS A 160 -4.15 -11.61 -8.22
C LYS A 160 -3.35 -12.85 -8.67
N CYS A 161 -2.05 -12.86 -8.38
CA CYS A 161 -1.12 -13.98 -8.44
C CYS A 161 -0.78 -14.55 -9.83
N TYR A 162 0.39 -14.18 -10.37
CA TYR A 162 1.16 -15.04 -11.30
C TYR A 162 2.55 -15.37 -10.75
N VAL A 163 2.68 -15.43 -9.41
CA VAL A 163 3.74 -16.21 -8.79
C VAL A 163 3.15 -17.61 -8.60
N PRO A 164 3.65 -18.63 -9.30
CA PRO A 164 3.12 -19.99 -9.15
C PRO A 164 3.17 -20.41 -7.68
N CYS A 165 2.15 -21.10 -7.19
CA CYS A 165 2.06 -21.51 -5.78
C CYS A 165 3.27 -22.31 -5.30
N PHE A 166 4.00 -22.98 -6.21
CA PHE A 166 5.24 -23.68 -5.88
C PHE A 166 6.39 -22.76 -5.45
N VAL A 167 6.31 -21.45 -5.74
CA VAL A 167 7.32 -20.44 -5.36
C VAL A 167 6.97 -19.77 -4.02
N MET A 168 5.69 -19.68 -3.65
CA MET A 168 5.23 -19.06 -2.40
C MET A 168 4.95 -20.12 -1.33
N ARG A 169 5.84 -20.28 -0.34
CA ARG A 169 5.56 -21.03 0.90
C ARG A 169 4.77 -20.18 1.90
N ALA A 170 3.66 -19.59 1.48
CA ALA A 170 2.74 -18.90 2.38
C ALA A 170 1.41 -19.67 2.38
N ASN A 171 0.98 -20.11 3.57
CA ASN A 171 -0.32 -20.76 3.76
C ASN A 171 -1.43 -19.72 3.46
N GLY A 172 -2.10 -19.86 2.33
CA GLY A 172 -3.18 -18.94 1.96
C GLY A 172 -3.45 -18.73 0.48
N CYS A 173 -2.88 -19.52 -0.43
CA CYS A 173 -3.48 -19.63 -1.77
C CYS A 173 -4.76 -20.48 -1.65
N PRO A 174 -5.87 -20.11 -2.32
CA PRO A 174 -7.02 -20.99 -2.46
C PRO A 174 -6.64 -22.32 -3.13
#